data_AF-A0A9E3A6C5-F1
#
_entry.id   AF-A0A9E3A6C5-F1
#
_cell.length_a   1.000
_cell.length_b   1.000
_cell.length_c   1.000
_cell.angle_alpha   90.00
_cell.angle_beta   90.00
_cell.angle_gamma   90.00
#
_symmetry.space_group_name_H-M   'P 1'
#
loop_
_entity.id
_entity.type
_entity.pdbx_description
1 polymer ?
#
loop_
_entity_poly.entity_id
_entity_poly.type
_entity_poly.pdbx_seq_one_letter_code
_entity_poly.pdbx_strand_id
1 'polypeptide(L)'
;QIAEFLRRYVPGFEESYVAQSGVQVGVRETRRILGDYQLNADDVLAARKFDDAIARGAYPIDIHNPTGSGTVLKRLPPGEAYDIPLRCLMPRGTDGLIVAGRCISGTHEAHSSYRVMPIVMATGQAAGVCGALAARRGVLPRTLAVDDVQRELVRQGASLRSDLVRAREAVTTK
;
A
#
# COMPACT_ATOMS: atom_id res chain seq x y z
N GLN A 1 -32.70 1.76 10.18
CA GLN A 1 -32.51 2.38 8.85
C GLN A 1 -31.82 1.44 7.86
N ILE A 2 -30.53 1.08 7.99
CA ILE A 2 -29.87 0.19 7.00
C ILE A 2 -30.45 -1.23 6.96
N ALA A 3 -30.63 -1.91 8.11
CA ALA A 3 -31.16 -3.27 8.13
C ALA A 3 -32.59 -3.39 7.57
N GLU A 4 -33.39 -2.35 7.76
CA GLU A 4 -34.75 -2.25 7.21
C GLU A 4 -34.72 -1.99 5.70
N PHE A 5 -33.83 -1.12 5.23
CA PHE A 5 -33.59 -0.93 3.80
C PHE A 5 -33.18 -2.23 3.11
N LEU A 6 -32.24 -2.98 3.68
CA LEU A 6 -31.79 -4.25 3.12
C LEU A 6 -32.93 -5.27 3.02
N ARG A 7 -33.70 -5.46 4.11
CA ARG A 7 -34.87 -6.35 4.11
C ARG A 7 -35.92 -6.00 3.05
N ARG A 8 -36.10 -4.70 2.77
CA ARG A 8 -37.15 -4.22 1.88
C ARG A 8 -36.76 -4.23 0.40
N TYR A 9 -35.46 -4.09 0.10
CA TYR A 9 -35.01 -3.80 -1.27
C TYR A 9 -33.93 -4.73 -1.80
N VAL A 10 -33.32 -5.59 -0.98
CA VAL A 10 -32.25 -6.50 -1.42
C VAL A 10 -32.78 -7.94 -1.37
N PRO A 11 -32.98 -8.60 -2.53
CA PRO A 11 -33.42 -10.00 -2.57
C PRO A 11 -32.52 -10.91 -1.73
N GLY A 12 -33.13 -11.80 -0.95
CA GLY A 12 -32.43 -12.74 -0.06
C GLY A 12 -32.10 -12.19 1.32
N PHE A 13 -32.45 -10.93 1.62
CA PHE A 13 -32.27 -10.32 2.93
C PHE A 13 -33.55 -10.23 3.76
N GLU A 14 -34.69 -10.76 3.30
CA GLU A 14 -36.03 -10.58 3.88
C GLU A 14 -36.08 -10.97 5.37
N GLU A 15 -35.44 -12.09 5.72
CA GLU A 15 -35.33 -12.63 7.08
C GLU A 15 -34.00 -12.27 7.77
N SER A 16 -33.21 -11.36 7.20
CA SER A 16 -31.95 -10.93 7.82
C SER A 16 -32.19 -10.09 9.08
N TYR A 17 -31.30 -10.22 10.05
CA TYR A 17 -31.32 -9.44 11.29
C TYR A 17 -29.91 -8.93 11.61
N VAL A 18 -29.84 -7.88 12.43
CA VAL A 18 -28.55 -7.33 12.88
C VAL A 18 -27.95 -8.29 13.91
N ALA A 19 -26.91 -9.02 13.53
CA ALA A 19 -26.22 -9.92 14.44
C ALA A 19 -25.31 -9.17 15.44
N GLN A 20 -24.59 -8.15 14.97
CA GLN A 20 -23.65 -7.38 15.77
C GLN A 20 -23.40 -6.01 15.15
N SER A 21 -23.14 -5.01 15.98
CA SER A 21 -22.51 -3.75 15.59
C SER A 21 -21.10 -3.64 16.19
N GLY A 22 -20.24 -2.80 15.60
CA GLY A 22 -18.93 -2.52 16.16
C GLY A 22 -19.08 -1.90 17.56
N VAL A 23 -18.67 -2.65 18.59
CA VAL A 23 -18.69 -2.18 19.99
C VAL A 23 -17.47 -1.32 20.33
N GLN A 24 -16.47 -1.29 19.44
CA GLN A 24 -15.22 -0.56 19.61
C GLN A 24 -15.00 0.40 18.43
N VAL A 25 -14.43 1.55 18.76
CA VAL A 25 -13.94 2.51 17.76
C VAL A 25 -12.77 1.88 16.99
N GLY A 26 -12.90 1.82 15.66
CA GLY A 26 -11.84 1.36 14.79
C GLY A 26 -10.69 2.38 14.75
N VAL A 27 -9.56 2.06 15.37
CA VAL A 27 -8.34 2.88 15.29
C VAL A 27 -7.77 2.78 13.87
N ARG A 28 -7.92 3.85 13.09
CA ARG A 28 -7.50 3.87 11.68
C ARG A 28 -6.04 4.31 11.49
N GLU A 29 -5.38 4.73 12.56
CA GLU A 29 -4.02 5.24 12.51
C GLU A 29 -3.28 5.01 13.82
N THR A 30 -2.07 4.49 13.71
CA THR A 30 -1.16 4.22 14.83
C THR A 30 0.27 4.59 14.42
N ARG A 31 1.27 4.00 15.09
CA ARG A 31 2.69 4.27 14.83
C ARG A 31 3.09 3.81 13.42
N ARG A 32 3.88 4.65 12.77
CA ARG A 32 4.58 4.35 11.51
C ARG A 32 6.07 4.55 11.71
N ILE A 33 6.88 3.86 10.92
CA ILE A 33 8.32 4.12 10.89
C ILE A 33 8.62 5.43 10.13
N LEU A 34 9.75 6.02 10.46
CA LEU A 34 10.47 6.90 9.55
C LEU A 34 11.41 6.01 8.72
N GLY A 35 11.07 5.84 7.45
CA GLY A 35 11.86 5.05 6.52
C GLY A 35 12.78 5.90 5.65
N ASP A 36 13.57 5.25 4.82
CA ASP A 36 14.51 5.90 3.88
C ASP A 36 13.80 6.80 2.86
N TYR A 37 12.50 6.55 2.64
CA TYR A 37 11.60 7.49 1.96
C TYR A 37 10.28 7.59 2.72
N GLN A 38 9.75 8.80 2.88
CA GLN A 38 8.45 9.04 3.49
C GLN A 38 7.47 9.47 2.39
N LEU A 39 6.54 8.57 2.03
CA LEU A 39 5.49 8.87 1.04
C LEU A 39 4.58 9.99 1.56
N ASN A 40 4.31 11.01 0.75
CA ASN A 40 3.54 12.18 1.17
C ASN A 40 2.28 12.41 0.32
N ALA A 41 1.48 13.41 0.69
CA ALA A 41 0.25 13.77 -0.03
C ALA A 41 0.51 14.14 -1.49
N ASP A 42 1.58 14.86 -1.80
CA ASP A 42 1.89 15.29 -3.15
C ASP A 42 2.24 14.10 -4.05
N ASP A 43 2.97 13.11 -3.51
CA ASP A 43 3.25 11.86 -4.22
C ASP A 43 1.96 11.14 -4.61
N VAL A 44 0.98 11.09 -3.70
CA VAL A 44 -0.34 10.49 -3.95
C VAL A 44 -1.11 11.30 -4.98
N LEU A 45 -1.23 12.62 -4.79
CA LEU A 45 -2.06 13.50 -5.61
C LEU A 45 -1.49 13.74 -7.01
N ALA A 46 -0.18 13.68 -7.18
CA ALA A 46 0.49 13.74 -8.47
C ALA A 46 0.57 12.37 -9.17
N ALA A 47 0.02 11.30 -8.56
CA ALA A 47 0.18 9.93 -9.01
C ALA A 47 1.64 9.55 -9.31
N ARG A 48 2.54 9.96 -8.41
CA ARG A 48 3.98 9.93 -8.64
C ARG A 48 4.49 8.52 -8.91
N LYS A 49 5.47 8.45 -9.81
CA LYS A 49 6.13 7.23 -10.25
C LYS A 49 7.52 7.14 -9.63
N PHE A 50 7.92 5.94 -9.25
CA PHE A 50 9.25 5.67 -8.70
C PHE A 50 9.92 4.52 -9.45
N ASP A 51 11.23 4.62 -9.65
CA ASP A 51 12.02 3.55 -10.27
C ASP A 51 12.14 2.34 -9.34
N ASP A 52 12.11 2.58 -8.03
CA ASP A 52 12.16 1.57 -6.99
C ASP A 52 10.77 1.14 -6.47
N ALA A 53 9.72 1.28 -7.30
CA ALA A 53 8.36 0.92 -6.93
C ALA A 53 8.18 -0.58 -6.67
N ILE A 54 7.47 -0.93 -5.58
CA ILE A 54 7.14 -2.32 -5.21
C ILE A 54 5.64 -2.58 -5.04
N ALA A 55 4.83 -1.53 -5.04
CA ALA A 55 3.37 -1.60 -4.97
C ALA A 55 2.78 -0.34 -5.61
N ARG A 56 1.49 -0.42 -5.94
CA ARG A 56 0.73 0.68 -6.56
C ARG A 56 -0.55 0.93 -5.76
N GLY A 57 -0.92 2.19 -5.63
CA GLY A 57 -2.14 2.62 -4.97
C GLY A 57 -2.96 3.56 -5.84
N ALA A 58 -4.29 3.38 -5.84
CA ALA A 58 -5.23 4.27 -6.52
C ALA A 58 -6.36 4.74 -5.59
N TYR A 59 -6.26 4.46 -4.29
CA TYR A 59 -7.23 4.93 -3.30
C TYR A 59 -7.01 6.43 -3.05
N PRO A 60 -8.07 7.24 -2.92
CA PRO A 60 -7.92 8.66 -2.61
C PRO A 60 -7.35 8.88 -1.21
N ILE A 61 -6.88 10.10 -0.95
CA ILE A 61 -6.68 10.58 0.43
C ILE A 61 -8.06 10.68 1.06
N ASP A 62 -8.27 9.98 2.19
CA ASP A 62 -9.53 9.79 2.90
C ASP A 62 -9.32 10.03 4.40
N ILE A 63 -9.38 11.30 4.80
CA ILE A 63 -9.15 11.75 6.18
C ILE A 63 -10.50 12.07 6.81
N HIS A 64 -10.82 11.34 7.87
CA HIS A 64 -12.00 11.58 8.69
C HIS A 64 -11.69 12.68 9.70
N ASN A 65 -12.60 13.63 9.86
CA ASN A 65 -12.42 14.74 10.78
C ASN A 65 -12.30 14.20 12.24
N PRO A 66 -11.15 14.41 12.91
CA PRO A 66 -10.97 13.92 14.28
C PRO A 66 -11.82 14.68 15.31
N THR A 67 -12.32 15.88 14.98
CA THR A 67 -13.06 16.75 15.92
C THR A 67 -14.55 16.89 15.58
N GLY A 68 -15.08 16.13 14.62
CA GLY A 68 -16.48 16.29 14.23
C GLY A 68 -16.90 15.48 13.01
N SER A 69 -17.88 16.01 12.27
CA SER A 69 -18.39 15.38 11.04
C SER A 69 -17.57 15.79 9.81
N GLY A 70 -17.68 14.96 8.76
CA GLY A 70 -17.08 15.22 7.45
C GLY A 70 -15.81 14.40 7.17
N THR A 71 -15.50 14.34 5.88
CA THR A 71 -14.36 13.60 5.33
C THR A 71 -13.65 14.50 4.31
N VAL A 72 -12.34 14.67 4.45
CA VAL A 72 -11.51 15.25 3.40
C VAL A 72 -11.18 14.15 2.41
N LEU A 73 -11.74 14.27 1.21
CA LEU A 73 -11.49 13.36 0.10
C LEU A 73 -10.73 14.10 -1.00
N LYS A 74 -9.47 13.73 -1.23
CA LYS A 74 -8.67 14.26 -2.35
C LYS A 74 -8.27 13.12 -3.27
N ARG A 75 -8.58 13.27 -4.56
CA ARG A 75 -8.35 12.24 -5.57
C ARG A 75 -7.09 12.58 -6.37
N LEU A 76 -6.34 11.53 -6.69
CA LEU A 76 -5.35 11.55 -7.75
C LEU A 76 -6.05 11.61 -9.14
N PRO A 77 -5.31 11.92 -10.23
CA PRO A 77 -5.89 11.98 -11.58
C PRO A 77 -6.68 10.71 -11.96
N PRO A 78 -7.79 10.84 -12.69
CA PRO A 78 -8.59 9.69 -13.13
C PRO A 78 -7.76 8.69 -13.93
N GLY A 79 -7.91 7.40 -13.64
CA GLY A 79 -7.19 6.31 -14.34
C GLY A 79 -5.74 6.11 -13.90
N GLU A 80 -5.23 6.94 -13.00
CA GLU A 80 -3.86 6.85 -12.51
C GLU A 80 -3.72 6.04 -11.21
N ALA A 81 -2.47 5.71 -10.88
CA ALA A 81 -2.07 5.13 -9.60
C ALA A 81 -0.71 5.70 -9.17
N TYR A 82 -0.52 6.01 -7.90
CA TYR A 82 0.81 6.33 -7.36
C TYR A 82 1.58 5.06 -7.04
N ASP A 83 2.91 5.16 -7.06
CA ASP A 83 3.82 4.09 -6.69
C ASP A 83 4.22 4.18 -5.21
N ILE A 84 4.50 3.04 -4.59
CA ILE A 84 5.11 2.95 -3.26
C ILE A 84 6.53 2.39 -3.43
N PRO A 85 7.58 3.18 -3.16
CA PRO A 85 8.96 2.74 -3.31
C PRO A 85 9.39 1.77 -2.20
N LEU A 86 10.34 0.88 -2.49
CA LEU A 86 10.91 -0.07 -1.52
C LEU A 86 11.44 0.63 -0.27
N ARG A 87 11.99 1.85 -0.42
CA ARG A 87 12.51 2.68 0.67
C ARG A 87 11.46 3.06 1.72
N CYS A 88 10.17 2.99 1.43
CA CYS A 88 9.11 3.17 2.44
C CYS A 88 9.07 2.05 3.47
N LEU A 89 9.63 0.87 3.15
CA LEU A 89 9.60 -0.33 3.99
C LEU A 89 10.87 -0.45 4.87
N MET A 90 11.89 0.38 4.63
CA MET A 90 13.20 0.32 5.28
C MET A 90 13.30 1.36 6.40
N PRO A 91 13.33 0.98 7.69
CA PRO A 91 13.48 1.93 8.80
C PRO A 91 14.83 2.65 8.76
N ARG A 92 14.82 3.98 8.97
CA ARG A 92 16.05 4.76 9.11
C ARG A 92 16.82 4.35 10.36
N GLY A 93 18.13 4.16 10.21
CA GLY A 93 19.04 3.87 11.32
C GLY A 93 18.95 2.44 11.88
N THR A 94 18.30 1.51 11.18
CA THR A 94 18.26 0.09 11.58
C THR A 94 18.42 -0.81 10.36
N ASP A 95 19.39 -1.72 10.44
CA ASP A 95 19.71 -2.68 9.38
C ASP A 95 19.03 -4.03 9.66
N GLY A 96 18.82 -4.84 8.62
CA GLY A 96 18.25 -6.17 8.76
C GLY A 96 16.75 -6.22 9.12
N LEU A 97 16.07 -5.08 9.15
CA LEU A 97 14.64 -4.95 9.45
C LEU A 97 13.86 -4.44 8.23
N ILE A 98 12.76 -5.10 7.91
CA ILE A 98 11.79 -4.68 6.89
C ILE A 98 10.43 -4.54 7.58
N VAL A 99 9.71 -3.46 7.28
CA VAL A 99 8.36 -3.21 7.79
C VAL A 99 7.37 -3.26 6.64
N ALA A 100 6.18 -3.81 6.89
CA ALA A 100 5.15 -4.00 5.89
C ALA A 100 3.77 -3.56 6.35
N GLY A 101 2.89 -3.24 5.40
CA GLY A 101 1.50 -2.89 5.67
C GLY A 101 1.31 -1.46 6.19
N ARG A 102 0.43 -1.27 7.17
CA ARG A 102 -0.01 0.08 7.60
C ARG A 102 1.09 0.92 8.28
N CYS A 103 2.09 0.26 8.86
CA CYS A 103 3.16 0.92 9.62
C CYS A 103 4.37 1.35 8.77
N ILE A 104 4.33 1.18 7.43
CA ILE A 104 5.36 1.70 6.52
C ILE A 104 5.42 3.24 6.55
N SER A 105 6.52 3.79 6.03
CA SER A 105 6.78 5.22 6.13
C SER A 105 5.94 6.07 5.18
N GLY A 106 5.11 6.93 5.77
CA GLY A 106 4.36 7.95 5.07
C GLY A 106 3.81 9.00 6.02
N THR A 107 3.38 10.14 5.46
CA THR A 107 2.69 11.20 6.20
C THR A 107 1.28 10.75 6.59
N HIS A 108 0.63 11.51 7.47
CA HIS A 108 -0.76 11.26 7.89
C HIS A 108 -1.71 11.16 6.68
N GLU A 109 -1.56 12.09 5.74
CA GLU A 109 -2.39 12.20 4.55
C GLU A 109 -2.15 11.05 3.58
N ALA A 110 -0.88 10.71 3.29
CA ALA A 110 -0.56 9.57 2.43
C ALA A 110 -1.07 8.26 3.05
N HIS A 111 -0.87 8.09 4.35
CA HIS A 111 -1.34 6.92 5.10
C HIS A 111 -2.85 6.74 5.00
N SER A 112 -3.61 7.84 4.99
CA SER A 112 -5.06 7.80 4.82
C SER A 112 -5.49 7.09 3.52
N SER A 113 -4.63 7.12 2.49
CA SER A 113 -4.80 6.45 1.21
C SER A 113 -4.23 5.02 1.19
N TYR A 114 -2.93 4.83 1.49
CA TYR A 114 -2.27 3.53 1.29
C TYR A 114 -2.65 2.47 2.35
N ARG A 115 -3.32 2.84 3.45
CA ARG A 115 -3.70 1.91 4.52
C ARG A 115 -4.81 0.92 4.15
N VAL A 116 -5.41 1.02 2.97
CA VAL A 116 -6.46 0.10 2.53
C VAL A 116 -5.91 -1.28 2.20
N MET A 117 -6.72 -2.31 2.41
CA MET A 117 -6.26 -3.70 2.42
C MET A 117 -5.53 -4.14 1.14
N PRO A 118 -5.95 -3.79 -0.09
CA PRO A 118 -5.22 -4.18 -1.30
C PRO A 118 -3.77 -3.69 -1.32
N ILE A 119 -3.54 -2.45 -0.89
CA ILE A 119 -2.21 -1.82 -0.89
C ILE A 119 -1.36 -2.39 0.26
N VAL A 120 -1.98 -2.63 1.42
CA VAL A 120 -1.34 -3.31 2.56
C VAL A 120 -0.88 -4.72 2.19
N MET A 121 -1.71 -5.47 1.45
CA MET A 121 -1.34 -6.80 0.95
C MET A 121 -0.17 -6.72 -0.04
N ALA A 122 -0.19 -5.77 -0.98
CA ALA A 122 0.88 -5.59 -1.96
C ALA A 122 2.23 -5.25 -1.29
N THR A 123 2.24 -4.32 -0.33
CA THR A 123 3.45 -4.00 0.44
C THR A 123 3.90 -5.16 1.33
N GLY A 124 2.96 -5.98 1.84
CA GLY A 124 3.23 -7.24 2.52
C GLY A 124 3.97 -8.25 1.64
N GLN A 125 3.48 -8.47 0.42
CA GLN A 125 4.13 -9.34 -0.56
C GLN A 125 5.54 -8.85 -0.89
N ALA A 126 5.71 -7.55 -1.16
CA ALA A 126 7.01 -6.94 -1.45
C ALA A 126 8.01 -7.12 -0.30
N ALA A 127 7.59 -6.90 0.94
CA ALA A 127 8.43 -7.11 2.11
C ALA A 127 8.86 -8.59 2.23
N GLY A 128 7.95 -9.53 2.01
CA GLY A 128 8.23 -10.97 2.04
C GLY A 128 9.22 -11.38 0.95
N VAL A 129 9.04 -10.90 -0.28
CA VAL A 129 9.98 -11.11 -1.40
C VAL A 129 11.36 -10.55 -1.05
N CYS A 130 11.43 -9.31 -0.58
CA CYS A 130 12.67 -8.66 -0.20
C CYS A 130 13.39 -9.45 0.92
N GLY A 131 12.68 -9.84 1.96
CA GLY A 131 13.24 -10.64 3.06
C GLY A 131 13.76 -12.01 2.60
N ALA A 132 13.00 -12.72 1.77
CA ALA A 132 13.39 -14.02 1.24
C ALA A 132 14.64 -13.94 0.33
N LEU A 133 14.70 -12.93 -0.54
CA LEU A 133 15.87 -12.70 -1.41
C LEU A 133 17.11 -12.33 -0.60
N ALA A 134 16.96 -11.47 0.42
CA ALA A 134 18.04 -11.04 1.29
C ALA A 134 18.63 -12.24 2.05
N ALA A 135 17.76 -13.04 2.68
CA ALA A 135 18.15 -14.24 3.41
C ALA A 135 18.85 -15.25 2.50
N ARG A 136 18.32 -15.52 1.30
CA ARG A 136 18.91 -16.48 0.36
C ARG A 136 20.31 -16.08 -0.13
N ARG A 137 20.58 -14.78 -0.22
CA ARG A 137 21.86 -14.24 -0.70
C ARG A 137 22.85 -13.91 0.42
N GLY A 138 22.43 -13.98 1.68
CA GLY A 138 23.26 -13.57 2.81
C GLY A 138 23.59 -12.07 2.80
N VAL A 139 22.67 -11.23 2.33
CA VAL A 139 22.85 -9.77 2.25
C VAL A 139 21.77 -9.04 3.07
N LEU A 140 22.00 -7.77 3.37
CA LEU A 140 21.00 -6.95 4.04
C LEU A 140 19.86 -6.58 3.07
N PRO A 141 18.61 -6.46 3.54
CA PRO A 141 17.49 -6.05 2.67
C PRO A 141 17.74 -4.75 1.90
N ARG A 142 18.35 -3.76 2.55
CA ARG A 142 18.64 -2.45 1.96
C ARG A 142 19.72 -2.49 0.87
N THR A 143 20.52 -3.56 0.81
CA THR A 143 21.57 -3.72 -0.22
C THR A 143 21.10 -4.55 -1.41
N LEU A 144 19.87 -5.07 -1.40
CA LEU A 144 19.32 -5.76 -2.55
C LEU A 144 19.11 -4.79 -3.72
N ALA A 145 19.45 -5.23 -4.92
CA ALA A 145 19.02 -4.55 -6.13
C ALA A 145 17.49 -4.62 -6.21
N VAL A 146 16.84 -3.46 -6.30
CA VAL A 146 15.37 -3.38 -6.35
C VAL A 146 14.79 -4.18 -7.53
N ASP A 147 15.52 -4.26 -8.63
CA ASP A 147 15.12 -5.04 -9.80
C ASP A 147 14.91 -6.52 -9.50
N ASP A 148 15.68 -7.11 -8.56
CA ASP A 148 15.47 -8.50 -8.16
C ASP A 148 14.14 -8.68 -7.44
N VAL A 149 13.78 -7.71 -6.59
CA VAL A 149 12.50 -7.69 -5.88
C VAL A 149 11.35 -7.50 -6.87
N GLN A 150 11.48 -6.55 -7.80
CA GLN A 150 10.47 -6.28 -8.83
C GLN A 150 10.26 -7.46 -9.77
N ARG A 151 11.34 -8.11 -10.24
CA ARG A 151 11.25 -9.33 -11.07
C ARG A 151 10.50 -10.44 -10.35
N GLU A 152 10.84 -10.68 -9.08
CA GLU A 152 10.19 -11.74 -8.31
C GLU A 152 8.71 -11.41 -8.03
N LEU A 153 8.38 -10.15 -7.77
CA LEU A 153 7.00 -9.68 -7.64
C LEU A 153 6.20 -9.92 -8.92
N VAL A 154 6.73 -9.53 -10.08
CA VAL A 154 6.08 -9.71 -11.38
C VAL A 154 5.94 -11.20 -11.72
N ARG A 155 6.96 -12.01 -11.44
CA ARG A 155 6.92 -13.47 -11.60
C ARG A 155 5.78 -14.11 -10.79
N GLN A 156 5.45 -13.53 -9.63
CA GLN A 156 4.33 -13.95 -8.78
C GLN A 156 2.99 -13.29 -9.15
N GLY A 157 2.93 -12.52 -10.25
CA GLY A 157 1.70 -11.90 -10.74
C GLY A 157 1.38 -10.52 -10.14
N ALA A 158 2.32 -9.87 -9.45
CA ALA A 158 2.10 -8.52 -8.94
C ALA A 158 1.98 -7.51 -10.10
N SER A 159 1.04 -6.57 -9.97
CA SER A 159 0.84 -5.49 -10.94
C SER A 159 1.77 -4.31 -10.66
N LEU A 160 2.90 -4.28 -11.37
CA LEU A 160 3.83 -3.14 -11.43
C LEU A 160 3.74 -2.44 -12.79
N ARG A 161 4.37 -1.26 -12.92
CA ARG A 161 4.36 -0.50 -14.17
C ARG A 161 5.17 -1.22 -15.24
N SER A 162 4.69 -1.21 -16.48
CA SER A 162 5.32 -1.95 -17.58
C SER A 162 6.72 -1.46 -17.91
N ASP A 163 7.04 -0.19 -17.69
CA ASP A 163 8.38 0.37 -17.92
C ASP A 163 9.43 -0.20 -16.94
N LEU A 164 9.05 -0.53 -15.70
CA LEU A 164 9.92 -1.22 -14.75
C LEU A 164 10.22 -2.66 -15.15
N VAL A 165 9.30 -3.28 -15.89
CA VAL A 165 9.41 -4.68 -16.35
C VAL A 165 10.08 -4.77 -17.73
N ARG A 166 9.72 -3.87 -18.66
CA ARG A 166 10.14 -3.88 -20.07
C ARG A 166 11.45 -3.18 -20.35
N ALA A 167 11.91 -2.27 -19.49
CA ALA A 167 13.19 -1.58 -19.70
C ALA A 167 14.40 -2.54 -19.77
N ARG A 168 14.23 -3.85 -19.48
CA ARG A 168 15.37 -4.73 -19.18
C ARG A 168 15.35 -6.14 -19.77
N GLU A 169 14.34 -6.53 -20.57
CA GLU A 169 14.51 -7.65 -21.50
C GLU A 169 15.60 -7.35 -22.55
N ALA A 170 15.77 -6.08 -22.89
CA ALA A 170 16.80 -5.60 -23.84
C ALA A 170 18.25 -5.70 -23.31
N VAL A 171 18.48 -5.92 -22.02
CA VAL A 171 19.84 -6.02 -21.43
C VAL A 171 20.35 -7.46 -21.43
N THR A 172 19.47 -8.46 -21.54
CA THR A 172 19.84 -9.88 -21.56
C THR A 172 20.07 -10.42 -22.99
N THR A 173 19.92 -9.57 -24.02
CA THR A 173 20.11 -9.93 -25.44
C THR A 173 21.36 -9.30 -26.08
N LYS A 174 22.40 -8.99 -25.30
CA LYS A 174 23.72 -8.62 -25.83
C LYS A 174 24.81 -9.48 -25.23
#